data_AF-A0A9E5JQ60-F1
#
_entry.id   AF-A0A9E5JQ60-F1
#
_cell.length_a   1.000
_cell.length_b   1.000
_cell.length_c   1.000
_cell.angle_alpha   90.00
_cell.angle_beta   90.00
_cell.angle_gamma   90.00
#
_symmetry.space_group_name_H-M   'P 1'
#
loop_
_entity.id
_entity.type
_entity.pdbx_description
1 polymer ?
#
loop_
_entity_poly.entity_id
_entity_poly.type
_entity_poly.pdbx_seq_one_letter_code
_entity_poly.pdbx_strand_id
1 'polypeptide(L)'
;MTNNDILRRLRYVFDLHDTKIVNMFTSVGEEVALEQVNRWLKKDDDPYFKRCKDQQLAIFLNALIILRRGRREGVMVEHERKITNNLVLRKLKIAMDFKSDDVLATLALAGMTISDHELSSFFRKPGNKHYRECKDQILRNFIDGLRIKLRGEGNPDPAATKAMTSEATAPKTTAPKTTAPKTPIPKTTAAKPADSQ
;
A
#
# COMPACT_ATOMS: atom_id res chain seq x y z
N MET A 1 -1.85 8.41 -7.09
CA MET A 1 -1.49 7.36 -6.12
C MET A 1 -1.03 6.17 -6.93
N THR A 2 -0.08 5.37 -6.45
CA THR A 2 0.27 4.13 -7.16
C THR A 2 -0.75 3.05 -6.81
N ASN A 3 -0.92 2.05 -7.70
CA ASN A 3 -1.75 0.89 -7.41
C ASN A 3 -1.27 0.14 -6.15
N ASN A 4 0.05 0.19 -5.88
CA ASN A 4 0.66 -0.32 -4.65
C ASN A 4 0.29 0.53 -3.41
N ASP A 5 0.31 1.87 -3.47
CA ASP A 5 -0.17 2.76 -2.38
C ASP A 5 -1.64 2.44 -2.03
N ILE A 6 -2.50 2.29 -3.05
CA ILE A 6 -3.92 1.92 -2.88
C ILE A 6 -4.03 0.53 -2.24
N LEU A 7 -3.34 -0.50 -2.75
CA LEU A 7 -3.40 -1.87 -2.21
C LEU A 7 -2.90 -1.92 -0.76
N ARG A 8 -1.76 -1.29 -0.44
CA ARG A 8 -1.18 -1.25 0.91
C ARG A 8 -2.11 -0.56 1.91
N ARG A 9 -2.74 0.55 1.52
CA ARG A 9 -3.73 1.26 2.36
C ARG A 9 -5.01 0.44 2.57
N LEU A 10 -5.59 -0.12 1.51
CA LEU A 10 -6.81 -0.91 1.61
C LEU A 10 -6.60 -2.20 2.42
N ARG A 11 -5.42 -2.84 2.30
CA ARG A 11 -5.00 -3.95 3.17
C ARG A 11 -5.07 -3.56 4.65
N TYR A 12 -4.56 -2.39 5.01
CA TYR A 12 -4.58 -1.88 6.38
C TYR A 12 -5.99 -1.52 6.87
N VAL A 13 -6.78 -0.84 6.02
CA VAL A 13 -8.16 -0.40 6.31
C VAL A 13 -9.11 -1.57 6.54
N PHE A 14 -8.93 -2.69 5.83
CA PHE A 14 -9.84 -3.86 5.87
C PHE A 14 -9.28 -5.08 6.63
N ASP A 15 -8.19 -4.93 7.36
CA ASP A 15 -7.51 -5.99 8.14
C ASP A 15 -7.15 -7.25 7.34
N LEU A 16 -6.67 -7.04 6.10
CA LEU A 16 -6.41 -8.14 5.18
C LEU A 16 -4.99 -8.69 5.39
N HIS A 17 -4.88 -9.84 6.04
CA HIS A 17 -3.64 -10.62 6.01
C HIS A 17 -3.33 -11.09 4.57
N ASP A 18 -2.06 -11.33 4.25
CA ASP A 18 -1.63 -11.62 2.87
C ASP A 18 -2.28 -12.90 2.31
N THR A 19 -2.49 -13.92 3.15
CA THR A 19 -3.26 -15.13 2.83
C THR A 19 -4.73 -14.84 2.54
N LYS A 20 -5.33 -13.86 3.22
CA LYS A 20 -6.69 -13.38 2.91
C LYS A 20 -6.74 -12.68 1.55
N ILE A 21 -5.68 -11.95 1.17
CA ILE A 21 -5.55 -11.36 -0.17
C ILE A 21 -5.41 -12.45 -1.24
N VAL A 22 -4.61 -13.50 -1.02
CA VAL A 22 -4.54 -14.65 -1.95
C VAL A 22 -5.94 -15.26 -2.17
N ASN A 23 -6.63 -15.59 -1.08
CA ASN A 23 -7.97 -16.18 -1.14
C ASN A 23 -9.02 -15.24 -1.78
N MET A 24 -8.82 -13.92 -1.73
CA MET A 24 -9.66 -12.96 -2.44
C MET A 24 -9.52 -13.10 -3.96
N PHE A 25 -8.32 -13.22 -4.51
CA PHE A 25 -8.13 -13.47 -5.96
C PHE A 25 -8.80 -14.79 -6.37
N THR A 26 -8.63 -15.86 -5.58
CA THR A 26 -9.29 -17.15 -5.84
C THR A 26 -10.82 -17.03 -5.86
N SER A 27 -11.41 -16.16 -5.04
CA SER A 27 -12.87 -15.96 -4.99
C SER A 27 -13.48 -15.39 -6.28
N VAL A 28 -12.68 -14.75 -7.15
CA VAL A 28 -13.06 -14.26 -8.47
C VAL A 28 -12.60 -15.15 -9.63
N GLY A 29 -11.84 -16.22 -9.36
CA GLY A 29 -11.33 -17.16 -10.37
C GLY A 29 -9.93 -16.82 -10.89
N GLU A 30 -9.17 -15.98 -10.18
CA GLU A 30 -7.79 -15.59 -10.52
C GLU A 30 -6.82 -16.21 -9.50
N GLU A 31 -5.67 -16.71 -9.95
CA GLU A 31 -4.66 -17.31 -9.06
C GLU A 31 -3.47 -16.38 -8.83
N VAL A 32 -3.01 -16.29 -7.57
CA VAL A 32 -1.84 -15.48 -7.21
C VAL A 32 -1.02 -16.14 -6.09
N ALA A 33 0.29 -16.25 -6.31
CA ALA A 33 1.20 -16.73 -5.28
C ALA A 33 1.34 -15.73 -4.12
N LEU A 34 1.48 -16.23 -2.89
CA LEU A 34 1.71 -15.40 -1.69
C LEU A 34 2.94 -14.49 -1.81
N GLU A 35 3.99 -14.97 -2.49
CA GLU A 35 5.16 -14.14 -2.87
C GLU A 35 4.77 -12.93 -3.72
N GLN A 36 3.88 -13.11 -4.70
CA GLN A 36 3.52 -12.04 -5.63
C GLN A 36 2.64 -10.98 -4.96
N VAL A 37 1.80 -11.37 -4.00
CA VAL A 37 1.14 -10.45 -3.07
C VAL A 37 2.18 -9.68 -2.24
N ASN A 38 3.14 -10.39 -1.63
CA ASN A 38 4.22 -9.78 -0.84
C ASN A 38 5.04 -8.76 -1.65
N ARG A 39 5.41 -9.08 -2.89
CA ARG A 39 6.15 -8.19 -3.81
C ARG A 39 5.36 -6.93 -4.20
N TRP A 40 4.01 -6.97 -4.19
CA TRP A 40 3.19 -5.75 -4.36
C TRP A 40 3.11 -4.91 -3.08
N LEU A 41 3.25 -5.52 -1.90
CA LEU A 41 3.13 -4.87 -0.60
C LEU A 41 4.45 -4.29 -0.06
N LYS A 42 5.60 -4.70 -0.61
CA LYS A 42 6.89 -4.05 -0.35
C LYS A 42 6.84 -2.54 -0.62
N LYS A 43 7.75 -1.78 0.00
CA LYS A 43 7.99 -0.37 -0.32
C LYS A 43 8.62 -0.24 -1.72
N ASP A 44 8.53 0.95 -2.31
CA ASP A 44 8.94 1.23 -3.69
C ASP A 44 10.49 1.26 -3.87
N ASP A 45 11.26 1.22 -2.77
CA ASP A 45 12.73 1.13 -2.67
C ASP A 45 13.26 -0.29 -2.38
N ASP A 46 12.39 -1.27 -2.14
CA ASP A 46 12.76 -2.66 -1.86
C ASP A 46 13.21 -3.39 -3.15
N PRO A 47 14.35 -4.13 -3.16
CA PRO A 47 14.84 -4.81 -4.37
C PRO A 47 13.90 -5.92 -4.89
N TYR A 48 12.95 -6.38 -4.09
CA TYR A 48 11.91 -7.34 -4.50
C TYR A 48 10.57 -6.68 -4.84
N PHE A 49 10.47 -5.35 -4.79
CA PHE A 49 9.27 -4.61 -5.17
C PHE A 49 8.83 -4.96 -6.59
N LYS A 50 7.52 -5.18 -6.77
CA LYS A 50 6.90 -5.22 -8.09
C LYS A 50 5.68 -4.31 -8.15
N ARG A 51 5.61 -3.51 -9.21
CA ARG A 51 4.46 -2.66 -9.52
C ARG A 51 3.20 -3.52 -9.71
N CYS A 52 2.16 -3.20 -8.97
CA CYS A 52 0.82 -3.73 -9.18
C CYS A 52 0.23 -3.12 -10.47
N LYS A 53 -0.17 -3.95 -11.44
CA LYS A 53 -0.80 -3.51 -12.69
C LYS A 53 -2.27 -3.17 -12.45
N ASP A 54 -2.83 -2.32 -13.32
CA ASP A 54 -4.22 -1.88 -13.24
C ASP A 54 -5.22 -3.05 -13.13
N GLN A 55 -5.07 -4.07 -13.98
CA GLN A 55 -5.85 -5.30 -13.93
C GLN A 55 -5.75 -6.01 -12.58
N GLN A 56 -4.56 -6.07 -11.97
CA GLN A 56 -4.34 -6.72 -10.67
C GLN A 56 -5.06 -5.96 -9.54
N LEU A 57 -5.10 -4.63 -9.60
CA LEU A 57 -5.89 -3.81 -8.67
C LEU A 57 -7.40 -3.93 -8.95
N ALA A 58 -7.83 -4.04 -10.22
CA ALA A 58 -9.23 -4.24 -10.58
C ALA A 58 -9.76 -5.59 -10.06
N ILE A 59 -8.99 -6.68 -10.22
CA ILE A 59 -9.26 -8.00 -9.65
C ILE A 59 -9.38 -7.93 -8.13
N PHE A 60 -8.39 -7.34 -7.44
CA PHE A 60 -8.43 -7.16 -5.98
C PHE A 60 -9.68 -6.40 -5.50
N LEU A 61 -10.05 -5.31 -6.17
CA LEU A 61 -11.22 -4.51 -5.81
C LEU A 61 -12.55 -5.22 -6.13
N ASN A 62 -12.61 -6.04 -7.17
CA ASN A 62 -13.73 -6.92 -7.46
C ASN A 62 -13.90 -7.98 -6.36
N ALA A 63 -12.81 -8.61 -5.93
CA ALA A 63 -12.81 -9.55 -4.82
C ALA A 63 -13.16 -8.88 -3.48
N LEU A 64 -12.77 -7.61 -3.27
CA LEU A 64 -13.17 -6.82 -2.09
C LEU A 64 -14.68 -6.54 -2.07
N ILE A 65 -15.31 -6.32 -3.23
CA ILE A 65 -16.78 -6.24 -3.32
C ILE A 65 -17.40 -7.58 -2.89
N ILE A 66 -16.92 -8.71 -3.40
CA ILE A 66 -17.44 -10.04 -3.03
C ILE A 66 -17.25 -10.35 -1.54
N LEU A 67 -16.07 -10.04 -0.98
CA LEU A 67 -15.78 -10.22 0.44
C LEU A 67 -16.72 -9.42 1.36
N ARG A 68 -17.23 -8.28 0.89
CA ARG A 68 -18.08 -7.37 1.67
C ARG A 68 -19.58 -7.46 1.37
N ARG A 69 -19.97 -7.94 0.20
CA ARG A 69 -21.36 -7.93 -0.32
C ARG A 69 -21.88 -9.31 -0.73
N GLY A 70 -21.06 -10.35 -0.62
CA GLY A 70 -21.33 -11.68 -1.15
C GLY A 70 -21.08 -11.77 -2.67
N ARG A 71 -21.00 -13.00 -3.17
CA ARG A 71 -20.99 -13.29 -4.61
C ARG A 71 -22.44 -13.28 -5.13
N ARG A 72 -22.68 -12.63 -6.27
CA ARG A 72 -23.96 -12.73 -6.97
C ARG A 72 -23.95 -13.98 -7.84
N GLU A 73 -24.98 -14.80 -7.71
CA GLU A 73 -25.14 -16.00 -8.54
C GLU A 73 -25.40 -15.62 -10.01
N GLY A 74 -25.02 -16.50 -10.93
CA GLY A 74 -25.16 -16.30 -12.39
C GLY A 74 -24.29 -15.21 -13.04
N VAL A 75 -23.73 -14.26 -12.27
CA VAL A 75 -22.94 -13.14 -12.81
C VAL A 75 -21.45 -13.48 -12.82
N MET A 76 -20.87 -13.61 -14.02
CA MET A 76 -19.41 -13.62 -14.16
C MET A 76 -18.85 -12.22 -13.92
N VAL A 77 -17.76 -12.14 -13.16
CA VAL A 77 -17.14 -10.87 -12.77
C VAL A 77 -16.13 -10.47 -13.82
N GLU A 78 -16.49 -9.55 -14.72
CA GLU A 78 -15.53 -8.98 -15.66
C GLU A 78 -14.43 -8.17 -14.93
N HIS A 79 -13.23 -8.12 -15.51
CA HIS A 79 -12.05 -7.50 -14.91
C HIS A 79 -11.51 -6.39 -15.80
N GLU A 80 -11.53 -5.14 -15.31
CA GLU A 80 -11.13 -3.99 -16.12
C GLU A 80 -9.62 -3.96 -16.37
N ARG A 81 -9.22 -3.94 -17.65
CA ARG A 81 -7.81 -3.93 -18.08
C ARG A 81 -7.04 -2.64 -17.72
N LYS A 82 -7.76 -1.56 -17.40
CA LYS A 82 -7.25 -0.26 -16.97
C LYS A 82 -8.07 0.23 -15.79
N ILE A 83 -7.45 0.95 -14.86
CA ILE A 83 -8.14 1.46 -13.68
C ILE A 83 -7.88 2.96 -13.50
N THR A 84 -8.91 3.69 -13.07
CA THR A 84 -8.84 5.12 -12.76
C THR A 84 -9.34 5.36 -11.35
N ASN A 85 -8.94 6.48 -10.74
CA ASN A 85 -9.41 6.87 -9.40
C ASN A 85 -10.94 6.92 -9.29
N ASN A 86 -11.64 7.33 -10.36
CA ASN A 86 -13.11 7.27 -10.45
C ASN A 86 -13.64 5.83 -10.29
N LEU A 87 -12.98 4.86 -10.92
CA LEU A 87 -13.35 3.45 -10.86
C LEU A 87 -13.00 2.83 -9.50
N VAL A 88 -11.85 3.18 -8.91
CA VAL A 88 -11.51 2.77 -7.53
C VAL A 88 -12.56 3.30 -6.55
N LEU A 89 -12.87 4.61 -6.59
CA LEU A 89 -13.89 5.22 -5.74
C LEU A 89 -15.27 4.57 -5.93
N ARG A 90 -15.66 4.26 -7.17
CA ARG A 90 -16.91 3.54 -7.47
C ARG A 90 -16.91 2.12 -6.89
N LYS A 91 -15.83 1.34 -7.06
CA LYS A 91 -15.74 -0.02 -6.51
C LYS A 91 -15.74 -0.01 -4.98
N LEU A 92 -15.04 0.92 -4.33
CA LEU A 92 -15.06 1.07 -2.87
C LEU A 92 -16.43 1.49 -2.35
N LYS A 93 -17.13 2.42 -3.00
CA LYS A 93 -18.52 2.78 -2.66
C LYS A 93 -19.46 1.56 -2.70
N ILE A 94 -19.29 0.68 -3.68
CA ILE A 94 -20.06 -0.58 -3.80
C ILE A 94 -19.67 -1.59 -2.70
N ALA A 95 -18.37 -1.78 -2.43
CA ALA A 95 -17.88 -2.67 -1.38
C ALA A 95 -18.30 -2.21 0.04
N MET A 96 -18.51 -0.91 0.23
CA MET A 96 -18.97 -0.34 1.50
C MET A 96 -20.49 -0.18 1.61
N ASP A 97 -21.25 -0.45 0.55
CA ASP A 97 -22.69 -0.20 0.42
C ASP A 97 -23.11 1.27 0.65
N PHE A 98 -22.18 2.20 0.43
CA PHE A 98 -22.36 3.61 0.76
C PHE A 98 -23.30 4.33 -0.23
N LYS A 99 -24.16 5.21 0.29
CA LYS A 99 -24.92 6.22 -0.47
C LYS A 99 -23.99 7.38 -0.88
N SER A 100 -24.54 8.51 -1.35
CA SER A 100 -23.73 9.72 -1.60
C SER A 100 -23.24 10.29 -0.28
N ASP A 101 -24.16 10.47 0.65
CA ASP A 101 -24.01 11.08 1.97
C ASP A 101 -22.96 10.36 2.82
N ASP A 102 -22.94 9.01 2.76
CA ASP A 102 -21.90 8.18 3.37
C ASP A 102 -20.49 8.50 2.85
N VAL A 103 -20.35 8.75 1.54
CA VAL A 103 -19.05 9.08 0.93
C VAL A 103 -18.62 10.50 1.32
N LEU A 104 -19.57 11.45 1.36
CA LEU A 104 -19.32 12.82 1.83
C LEU A 104 -18.90 12.84 3.30
N ALA A 105 -19.63 12.14 4.17
CA ALA A 105 -19.28 12.00 5.58
C ALA A 105 -17.92 11.30 5.78
N THR A 106 -17.60 10.30 4.95
CA THR A 106 -16.30 9.62 5.01
C THR A 106 -15.15 10.54 4.56
N LEU A 107 -15.34 11.37 3.53
CA LEU A 107 -14.37 12.40 3.14
C LEU A 107 -14.19 13.46 4.25
N ALA A 108 -15.28 13.86 4.91
CA ALA A 108 -15.26 14.86 5.97
C ALA A 108 -14.44 14.42 7.20
N LEU A 109 -14.42 13.12 7.54
CA LEU A 109 -13.55 12.57 8.59
C LEU A 109 -12.05 12.85 8.32
N ALA A 110 -11.63 12.84 7.05
CA ALA A 110 -10.27 13.17 6.63
C ALA A 110 -10.07 14.69 6.37
N GLY A 111 -10.98 15.55 6.82
CA GLY A 111 -10.89 17.00 6.66
C GLY A 111 -11.19 17.50 5.24
N MET A 112 -11.90 16.71 4.40
CA MET A 112 -12.27 17.11 3.04
C MET A 112 -13.79 17.15 2.84
N THR A 113 -14.31 18.31 2.47
CA THR A 113 -15.70 18.50 2.06
C THR A 113 -15.76 18.78 0.56
N ILE A 114 -16.68 18.11 -0.15
CA ILE A 114 -17.03 18.37 -1.56
C ILE A 114 -18.55 18.46 -1.68
N SER A 115 -19.05 19.01 -2.78
CA SER A 115 -20.51 19.10 -3.02
C SER A 115 -21.08 17.80 -3.61
N ASP A 116 -22.38 17.56 -3.40
CA ASP A 116 -23.14 16.50 -4.07
C ASP A 116 -22.96 16.51 -5.59
N HIS A 117 -22.96 17.70 -6.20
CA HIS A 117 -22.76 17.86 -7.64
C HIS A 117 -21.36 17.42 -8.08
N GLU A 118 -20.34 17.75 -7.29
CA GLU A 118 -18.95 17.31 -7.52
C GLU A 118 -18.80 15.80 -7.34
N LEU A 119 -19.31 15.23 -6.23
CA LEU A 119 -19.31 13.78 -6.02
C LEU A 119 -20.05 13.04 -7.15
N SER A 120 -21.20 13.56 -7.58
CA SER A 120 -21.98 13.02 -8.69
C SER A 120 -21.23 13.05 -10.02
N SER A 121 -20.34 14.04 -10.22
CA SER A 121 -19.54 14.19 -11.44
C SER A 121 -18.50 13.08 -11.61
N PHE A 122 -17.93 12.57 -10.51
CA PHE A 122 -16.96 11.47 -10.54
C PHE A 122 -17.58 10.13 -10.98
N PHE A 123 -18.89 9.94 -10.77
CA PHE A 123 -19.58 8.70 -11.11
C PHE A 123 -20.23 8.69 -12.50
N ARG A 124 -20.15 9.78 -13.28
CA ARG A 124 -20.62 9.81 -14.68
C ARG A 124 -19.77 8.92 -15.59
N LYS A 125 -20.25 8.69 -16.82
CA LYS A 125 -19.46 8.06 -17.88
C LYS A 125 -18.44 9.07 -18.44
N PRO A 126 -17.20 8.67 -18.77
CA PRO A 126 -16.27 9.51 -19.54
C PRO A 126 -16.92 10.07 -20.81
N GLY A 127 -16.52 11.28 -21.22
CA GLY A 127 -17.12 12.00 -22.35
C GLY A 127 -18.45 12.71 -22.05
N ASN A 128 -19.05 12.54 -20.86
CA ASN A 128 -20.20 13.35 -20.45
C ASN A 128 -19.76 14.79 -20.08
N LYS A 129 -20.54 15.82 -20.46
CA LYS A 129 -20.25 17.23 -20.12
C LYS A 129 -20.10 17.53 -18.62
N HIS A 130 -20.66 16.67 -17.77
CA HIS A 130 -20.59 16.75 -16.31
C HIS A 130 -19.74 15.61 -15.70
N TYR A 131 -18.87 14.96 -16.48
CA TYR A 131 -17.83 14.08 -15.96
C TYR A 131 -16.65 14.90 -15.44
N ARG A 132 -16.11 14.53 -14.28
CA ARG A 132 -14.83 15.01 -13.77
C ARG A 132 -13.96 13.84 -13.36
N GLU A 133 -12.65 14.01 -13.45
CA GLU A 133 -11.68 13.03 -12.99
C GLU A 133 -11.50 13.16 -11.47
N CYS A 134 -11.57 12.04 -10.76
CA CYS A 134 -11.32 11.96 -9.34
C CYS A 134 -9.81 12.13 -9.10
N LYS A 135 -9.40 13.28 -8.56
CA LYS A 135 -7.98 13.54 -8.29
C LYS A 135 -7.47 12.66 -7.15
N ASP A 136 -6.17 12.39 -7.18
CA ASP A 136 -5.46 11.59 -6.17
C ASP A 136 -5.76 12.02 -4.72
N GLN A 137 -5.87 13.32 -4.46
CA GLN A 137 -6.15 13.84 -3.13
C GLN A 137 -7.53 13.41 -2.61
N ILE A 138 -8.53 13.32 -3.49
CA ILE A 138 -9.90 12.91 -3.14
C ILE A 138 -9.92 11.41 -2.83
N LEU A 139 -9.24 10.60 -3.64
CA LEU A 139 -9.12 9.17 -3.38
C LEU A 139 -8.30 8.89 -2.09
N ARG A 140 -7.22 9.65 -1.86
CA ARG A 140 -6.42 9.56 -0.63
C ARG A 140 -7.27 9.88 0.61
N ASN A 141 -7.93 11.04 0.61
CA ASN A 141 -8.76 11.47 1.73
C ASN A 141 -9.96 10.54 1.95
N PHE A 142 -10.54 9.95 0.90
CA PHE A 142 -11.59 8.94 1.07
C PHE A 142 -11.06 7.65 1.73
N ILE A 143 -9.88 7.17 1.34
CA ILE A 143 -9.26 5.97 1.93
C ILE A 143 -8.78 6.23 3.37
N ASP A 144 -8.25 7.41 3.66
CA ASP A 144 -7.90 7.81 5.04
C ASP A 144 -9.16 8.04 5.89
N GLY A 145 -10.24 8.54 5.30
CA GLY A 145 -11.57 8.59 5.92
C GLY A 145 -12.13 7.21 6.26
N LEU A 146 -11.95 6.22 5.38
CA LEU A 146 -12.26 4.82 5.67
C LEU A 146 -11.38 4.26 6.79
N ARG A 147 -10.10 4.65 6.87
CA ARG A 147 -9.20 4.27 7.97
C ARG A 147 -9.75 4.75 9.31
N ILE A 148 -10.11 6.03 9.41
CA ILE A 148 -10.73 6.64 10.59
C ILE A 148 -12.04 5.92 10.94
N LYS A 149 -12.93 5.73 9.95
CA LYS A 149 -14.26 5.11 10.13
C LYS A 149 -14.23 3.62 10.52
N LEU A 150 -13.16 2.88 10.19
CA LEU A 150 -13.07 1.42 10.42
C LEU A 150 -12.03 0.99 11.46
N ARG A 151 -11.05 1.84 11.79
CA ARG A 151 -10.04 1.56 12.83
C ARG A 151 -10.19 2.41 14.10
N GLY A 152 -10.97 3.49 14.07
CA GLY A 152 -11.09 4.44 15.18
C GLY A 152 -9.86 5.33 15.39
N GLU A 153 -8.84 5.19 14.55
CA GLU A 153 -7.69 6.09 14.50
C GLU A 153 -8.15 7.49 14.11
N GLY A 154 -8.00 8.47 15.01
CA GLY A 154 -8.22 9.87 14.66
C GLY A 154 -7.31 10.31 13.50
N ASN A 155 -7.75 11.31 12.74
CA ASN A 155 -6.93 11.88 11.67
C ASN A 155 -5.64 12.47 12.30
N PRO A 156 -4.42 11.99 11.96
CA PRO A 156 -3.21 12.64 12.44
C PRO A 156 -3.19 14.07 11.89
N ASP A 157 -2.98 15.04 12.79
CA ASP A 157 -2.97 16.45 12.45
C ASP A 157 -2.06 16.70 11.21
N PRO A 158 -2.47 17.50 10.21
CA PRO A 158 -1.60 17.84 9.08
C PRO A 158 -0.24 18.44 9.50
N ALA A 159 -0.13 19.05 10.70
CA ALA A 159 1.14 19.43 11.30
C ALA A 159 2.03 18.22 11.66
N ALA A 160 1.46 17.19 12.29
CA ALA A 160 2.20 15.98 12.70
C ALA A 160 2.71 15.17 11.50
N THR A 161 1.95 15.13 10.41
CA THR A 161 2.34 14.45 9.16
C THR A 161 3.64 15.02 8.57
N LYS A 162 3.97 16.28 8.87
CA LYS A 162 5.20 16.96 8.40
C LYS A 162 6.47 16.58 9.20
N ALA A 163 6.32 16.03 10.41
CA ALA A 163 7.44 15.62 11.26
C ALA A 163 7.98 14.22 10.88
N MET A 164 7.13 13.32 10.41
CA MET A 164 7.48 11.92 10.16
C MET A 164 8.30 11.69 8.87
N THR A 165 8.78 12.77 8.24
CA THR A 165 9.72 12.78 7.11
C THR A 165 11.12 13.29 7.47
N SER A 166 11.41 13.62 8.74
CA SER A 166 12.68 14.21 9.15
C SER A 166 13.32 13.59 10.40
N GLU A 167 13.38 12.26 10.50
CA GLU A 167 14.26 11.58 11.47
C GLU A 167 15.01 10.37 10.88
N ALA A 168 16.01 10.67 10.04
CA ALA A 168 16.95 9.69 9.49
C ALA A 168 18.13 9.44 10.46
N THR A 169 17.86 8.86 11.63
CA THR A 169 18.90 8.56 12.63
C THR A 169 19.57 7.22 12.36
N ALA A 170 20.60 7.22 11.50
CA ALA A 170 21.41 6.04 11.24
C ALA A 170 22.36 5.73 12.43
N PRO A 171 22.51 4.45 12.85
CA PRO A 171 23.46 4.08 13.88
C PRO A 171 24.91 4.20 13.35
N LYS A 172 25.70 5.08 13.97
CA LYS A 172 27.14 5.22 13.70
C LYS A 172 27.93 4.06 14.32
N THR A 173 28.08 2.95 13.59
CA THR A 173 29.10 1.95 13.92
C THR A 173 30.49 2.56 13.74
N THR A 174 31.19 2.81 14.85
CA THR A 174 32.59 3.26 14.83
C THR A 174 33.53 2.07 14.85
N ALA A 175 34.55 2.08 14.00
CA ALA A 175 35.54 1.00 13.94
C ALA A 175 36.51 1.08 15.14
N PRO A 176 36.89 -0.04 15.78
CA PRO A 176 37.92 -0.05 16.81
C PRO A 176 39.28 0.37 16.24
N LYS A 177 39.99 1.28 16.91
CA LYS A 177 41.32 1.74 16.48
C LYS A 177 42.38 1.34 17.51
N THR A 178 43.40 0.63 17.02
CA THR A 178 44.48 0.03 17.81
C THR A 178 45.28 1.03 18.64
N THR A 179 45.51 0.69 19.91
CA THR A 179 46.68 1.17 20.69
C THR A 179 47.23 0.00 21.53
N ALA A 180 48.52 0.02 21.81
CA ALA A 180 49.24 -1.05 22.53
C ALA A 180 50.26 -0.46 23.51
N PRO A 181 50.64 -1.21 24.56
CA PRO A 181 51.90 -0.95 25.25
C PRO A 181 52.77 -2.21 25.48
N LYS A 182 53.98 -2.17 24.89
CA LYS A 182 55.29 -2.64 25.40
C LYS A 182 55.49 -4.08 25.94
N THR A 183 56.50 -4.74 25.34
CA THR A 183 57.14 -6.01 25.70
C THR A 183 58.02 -5.92 26.97
N PRO A 184 58.47 -7.06 27.55
CA PRO A 184 59.83 -7.54 27.19
C PRO A 184 60.02 -9.07 26.99
N ILE A 185 61.13 -9.34 26.28
CA ILE A 185 61.73 -10.58 25.75
C ILE A 185 62.11 -11.65 26.81
N PRO A 186 62.27 -12.93 26.43
CA PRO A 186 63.56 -13.50 25.95
C PRO A 186 63.43 -14.26 24.59
N LYS A 187 64.42 -14.29 23.68
CA LYS A 187 65.74 -14.99 23.69
C LYS A 187 65.62 -16.50 23.94
N THR A 188 66.09 -17.43 23.10
CA THR A 188 66.80 -17.40 21.79
C THR A 188 66.18 -18.55 20.91
N THR A 189 66.64 -19.16 19.80
CA THR A 189 67.93 -19.36 19.06
C THR A 189 67.61 -19.58 17.55
N ALA A 190 68.62 -19.69 16.68
CA ALA A 190 68.48 -19.76 15.21
C ALA A 190 68.67 -21.16 14.59
N ALA A 191 68.11 -21.36 13.38
CA ALA A 191 68.47 -22.39 12.40
C ALA A 191 68.28 -21.85 10.96
N LYS A 192 68.79 -22.56 9.93
CA LYS A 192 69.06 -22.06 8.57
C LYS A 192 68.19 -22.76 7.51
N PRO A 193 67.78 -22.10 6.40
CA PRO A 193 66.93 -22.71 5.36
C PRO A 193 67.71 -23.52 4.30
N ALA A 194 67.11 -24.62 3.87
CA ALA A 194 67.35 -25.46 2.69
C ALA A 194 66.21 -26.52 2.65
N ASP A 195 65.76 -27.11 1.55
CA ASP A 195 66.00 -26.85 0.12
C ASP A 195 64.74 -27.24 -0.70
N SER A 196 64.82 -27.24 -2.03
CA SER A 196 63.72 -27.59 -2.94
C SER A 196 63.53 -29.09 -3.12
N GLN A 197 62.27 -29.55 -3.13
CA GLN A 197 61.70 -30.50 -4.13
C GLN A 197 60.16 -30.50 -4.08
#